data_AF-A0A9P0K5G5-F1
#
_entry.id   AF-A0A9P0K5G5-F1
#
_cell.length_a   1.000
_cell.length_b   1.000
_cell.length_c   1.000
_cell.angle_alpha   90.00
_cell.angle_beta   90.00
_cell.angle_gamma   90.00
#
_symmetry.space_group_name_H-M   'P 1'
#
loop_
_entity.id
_entity.type
_entity.pdbx_description
1 polymer ?
#
loop_
_entity_poly.entity_id
_entity_poly.type
_entity_poly.pdbx_seq_one_letter_code
_entity_poly.pdbx_strand_id
1 'polypeptide(L)'
;MGATENKVLEKTHKKLPYPKSVFVIICNEFCERFCYYGMRAILVIYLTHMLAFSESDATVIYHTFIMLTYFFPIFGAIISDSYLGKFRTILYLAMIYAVGCVLLSISSIGPLHLPMAALSTLGLFLIAIGTGGIKPNVAAFGGDQFVLPDQESQLMTFFSWFYFSINAGSLISTFLTPVLRSDVHCFGEDSCFSLAFGIPGALMIVSLVIFVIGKPLYKIKVPTENVMVDVTKCISYAISKKIKSSEQKTHWLDYAEPKYGSELVNNIKVTLKVLVLYLPLPIFWTLYDQQGSGWTFQAVRMDGDIGKITQADEIRQREAPSTAIIDGSHFAKL
;
A
#
# COMPACT_ATOMS: atom_id res chain seq x y z
N MET A 1 -44.12 41.78 -20.06
CA MET A 1 -43.05 41.90 -19.04
C MET A 1 -42.49 40.56 -18.54
N GLY A 2 -43.09 39.40 -18.83
CA GLY A 2 -42.61 38.11 -18.29
C GLY A 2 -41.59 37.30 -19.12
N ALA A 3 -41.09 37.83 -20.26
CA ALA A 3 -40.13 37.10 -21.11
C ALA A 3 -38.66 37.48 -20.85
N THR A 4 -38.41 38.56 -20.11
CA THR A 4 -37.05 39.10 -19.90
C THR A 4 -36.45 38.67 -18.56
N GLU A 5 -37.27 38.28 -17.57
CA GLU A 5 -36.79 37.83 -16.25
C GLU A 5 -36.26 36.39 -16.25
N ASN A 6 -36.75 35.52 -17.15
CA ASN A 6 -36.26 34.13 -17.24
C ASN A 6 -34.87 34.00 -17.89
N LYS A 7 -34.29 35.08 -18.41
CA LYS A 7 -32.92 35.09 -18.95
C LYS A 7 -31.85 35.42 -17.91
N VAL A 8 -32.21 35.77 -16.68
CA VAL A 8 -31.25 36.15 -15.62
C VAL A 8 -30.79 34.96 -14.77
N LEU A 9 -31.49 33.82 -14.82
CA LEU A 9 -31.17 32.64 -14.00
C LEU A 9 -30.49 31.48 -14.74
N GLU A 10 -30.30 31.57 -16.04
CA GLU A 10 -29.41 30.66 -16.77
C GLU A 10 -27.97 31.17 -16.63
N LYS A 11 -27.41 31.09 -15.41
CA LYS A 11 -25.96 31.02 -15.26
C LYS A 11 -25.54 29.78 -16.03
N THR A 12 -25.03 29.98 -17.23
CA THR A 12 -24.38 28.95 -18.03
C THR A 12 -23.29 28.37 -17.14
N HIS A 13 -23.56 27.24 -16.48
CA HIS A 13 -22.56 26.51 -15.70
C HIS A 13 -21.48 26.11 -16.70
N LYS A 14 -20.44 26.93 -16.80
CA LYS A 14 -19.34 26.72 -17.72
C LYS A 14 -18.64 25.46 -17.23
N LYS A 15 -18.93 24.33 -17.89
CA LYS A 15 -18.43 23.01 -17.52
C LYS A 15 -16.91 23.08 -17.36
N LEU A 16 -16.43 22.89 -16.13
CA LEU A 16 -15.01 22.95 -15.83
C LEU A 16 -14.27 21.81 -16.57
N PRO A 17 -13.09 22.07 -17.14
CA PRO A 17 -12.32 21.04 -17.82
C PRO A 17 -11.81 19.99 -16.85
N TYR A 18 -11.61 18.77 -17.34
CA TYR A 18 -11.02 17.68 -16.55
C TYR A 18 -9.60 18.07 -16.09
N PRO A 19 -9.26 18.00 -14.79
CA PRO A 19 -7.97 18.46 -14.31
C PRO A 19 -6.83 17.58 -14.86
N LYS A 20 -5.87 18.21 -15.55
CA LYS A 20 -4.71 17.51 -16.12
C LYS A 20 -3.81 16.84 -15.07
N SER A 21 -3.81 17.36 -13.84
CA SER A 21 -3.07 16.81 -12.70
C SER A 21 -3.45 15.37 -12.39
N VAL A 22 -4.72 14.98 -12.64
CA VAL A 22 -5.22 13.65 -12.33
C VAL A 22 -4.53 12.55 -13.12
N PHE A 23 -4.13 12.82 -14.38
CA PHE A 23 -3.37 11.85 -15.17
C PHE A 23 -2.05 11.49 -14.49
N VAL A 24 -1.35 12.48 -13.95
CA VAL A 24 -0.08 12.29 -13.22
C VAL A 24 -0.31 11.43 -11.97
N ILE A 25 -1.41 11.66 -11.25
CA ILE A 25 -1.76 10.90 -10.04
C ILE A 25 -2.09 9.44 -10.38
N ILE A 26 -2.82 9.20 -11.47
CA ILE A 26 -3.15 7.84 -11.94
C ILE A 26 -1.88 7.09 -12.36
N CYS A 27 -0.97 7.72 -13.10
CA CYS A 27 0.31 7.11 -13.48
C CYS A 27 1.16 6.78 -12.25
N ASN A 28 1.19 7.67 -11.25
CA ASN A 28 1.89 7.43 -10.00
C ASN A 28 1.30 6.25 -9.22
N GLU A 29 -0.03 6.15 -9.16
CA GLU A 29 -0.72 5.02 -8.53
C GLU A 29 -0.40 3.70 -9.26
N PHE A 30 -0.44 3.68 -10.60
CA PHE A 30 -0.06 2.51 -11.38
C PHE A 30 1.37 2.02 -11.03
N CYS A 31 2.35 2.92 -11.04
CA CYS A 31 3.75 2.57 -10.80
C CYS A 31 3.99 2.09 -9.36
N GLU A 32 3.34 2.73 -8.38
CA GLU A 32 3.43 2.31 -6.98
C GLU A 32 2.77 0.93 -6.78
N ARG A 33 1.61 0.69 -7.40
CA ARG A 33 0.91 -0.60 -7.30
C ARG A 33 1.69 -1.71 -7.99
N PHE A 34 2.27 -1.43 -9.15
CA PHE A 34 3.20 -2.34 -9.80
C PHE A 34 4.35 -2.71 -8.85
N CYS A 35 4.96 -1.71 -8.19
CA CYS A 35 6.07 -1.96 -7.27
C CYS A 35 5.64 -2.83 -6.08
N TYR A 36 4.52 -2.49 -5.46
CA TYR A 36 4.00 -3.19 -4.28
C TYR A 36 3.64 -4.65 -4.58
N TYR A 37 2.85 -4.91 -5.62
CA TYR A 37 2.39 -6.26 -5.95
C TYR A 37 3.49 -7.11 -6.59
N GLY A 38 4.34 -6.53 -7.43
CA GLY A 38 5.48 -7.23 -8.04
C GLY A 38 6.45 -7.76 -7.00
N MET A 39 6.87 -6.92 -6.06
CA MET A 39 7.70 -7.33 -4.93
C MET A 39 7.03 -8.42 -4.09
N ARG A 40 5.75 -8.24 -3.73
CA ARG A 40 5.01 -9.23 -2.91
C ARG A 40 4.94 -10.60 -3.57
N ALA A 41 4.78 -10.67 -4.88
CA ALA A 41 4.62 -11.93 -5.62
C ALA A 41 5.82 -12.87 -5.49
N ILE A 42 7.03 -12.32 -5.34
CA ILE A 42 8.27 -13.10 -5.26
C ILE A 42 8.91 -13.08 -3.87
N LEU A 43 8.37 -12.32 -2.92
CA LEU A 43 9.01 -12.04 -1.63
C LEU A 43 9.26 -13.30 -0.81
N VAL A 44 8.26 -14.17 -0.65
CA VAL A 44 8.43 -15.40 0.15
C VAL A 44 9.45 -16.35 -0.46
N ILE A 45 9.54 -16.38 -1.78
CA ILE A 45 10.50 -17.21 -2.51
C ILE A 45 11.91 -16.63 -2.37
N TYR A 46 12.06 -15.31 -2.38
CA TYR A 46 13.33 -14.65 -2.06
C TYR A 46 13.82 -14.97 -0.64
N LEU A 47 12.92 -14.87 0.35
CA LEU A 47 13.25 -15.15 1.75
C LEU A 47 13.74 -16.60 1.95
N THR A 48 13.12 -17.58 1.28
CA THR A 48 13.51 -18.99 1.42
C THR A 48 14.71 -19.38 0.57
N HIS A 49 14.76 -19.00 -0.71
CA HIS A 49 15.81 -19.47 -1.62
C HIS A 49 17.11 -18.69 -1.50
N MET A 50 17.04 -17.38 -1.28
CA MET A 50 18.23 -16.51 -1.29
C MET A 50 18.74 -16.21 0.11
N LEU A 51 17.82 -15.96 1.06
CA LEU A 51 18.17 -15.70 2.46
C LEU A 51 18.13 -16.95 3.36
N ALA A 52 17.80 -18.12 2.80
CA ALA A 52 17.79 -19.42 3.49
C ALA A 52 16.90 -19.47 4.75
N PHE A 53 15.85 -18.65 4.83
CA PHE A 53 14.85 -18.76 5.90
C PHE A 53 13.99 -20.01 5.74
N SER A 54 13.49 -20.54 6.87
CA SER A 54 12.45 -21.57 6.81
C SER A 54 11.15 -21.01 6.22
N GLU A 55 10.29 -21.86 5.63
CA GLU A 55 8.98 -21.41 5.12
C GLU A 55 8.12 -20.76 6.22
N SER A 56 8.25 -21.23 7.46
CA SER A 56 7.59 -20.64 8.62
C SER A 56 8.10 -19.22 8.89
N ASP A 57 9.41 -19.03 8.94
CA ASP A 57 10.01 -17.71 9.19
C ASP A 57 9.71 -16.74 8.04
N ALA A 58 9.79 -17.20 6.79
CA ALA A 58 9.43 -16.42 5.62
C ALA A 58 7.95 -15.98 5.66
N THR A 59 7.05 -16.87 6.09
CA THR A 59 5.63 -16.55 6.30
C THR A 59 5.45 -15.48 7.37
N VAL A 60 6.15 -15.60 8.51
CA VAL A 60 6.10 -14.61 9.60
C VAL A 60 6.60 -13.24 9.12
N ILE A 61 7.74 -13.20 8.41
CA ILE A 61 8.30 -11.95 7.87
C ILE A 61 7.33 -11.31 6.86
N TYR A 62 6.78 -12.11 5.94
CA TYR A 62 5.81 -11.65 4.95
C TYR A 62 4.56 -11.04 5.61
N HIS A 63 3.92 -11.75 6.55
CA HIS A 63 2.71 -11.25 7.21
C HIS A 63 2.98 -10.09 8.16
N THR A 64 4.17 -10.03 8.77
CA THR A 64 4.61 -8.86 9.54
C THR A 64 4.74 -7.63 8.63
N PHE A 65 5.34 -7.80 7.45
CA PHE A 65 5.41 -6.75 6.44
C PHE A 65 4.00 -6.28 6.03
N ILE A 66 3.08 -7.20 5.72
CA ILE A 66 1.69 -6.86 5.37
C ILE A 66 0.99 -6.10 6.50
N MET A 67 1.08 -6.60 7.74
CA MET A 67 0.53 -5.95 8.93
C MET A 67 1.03 -4.50 9.04
N LEU A 68 2.34 -4.28 8.93
CA LEU A 68 2.92 -2.94 9.00
C LEU A 68 2.40 -2.02 7.88
N THR A 69 2.26 -2.53 6.66
CA THR A 69 1.73 -1.74 5.51
C THR A 69 0.27 -1.32 5.68
N TYR A 70 -0.48 -1.96 6.56
CA TYR A 70 -1.86 -1.61 6.91
C TYR A 70 -2.00 -0.95 8.29
N PHE A 71 -0.92 -0.92 9.08
CA PHE A 71 -0.81 -0.18 10.33
C PHE A 71 -0.37 1.28 10.12
N PHE A 72 0.66 1.50 9.29
CA PHE A 72 1.17 2.86 9.00
C PHE A 72 0.21 3.85 8.31
N PRO A 73 -0.88 3.46 7.60
CA PRO A 73 -1.90 4.40 7.14
C PRO A 73 -2.43 5.34 8.23
N ILE A 74 -2.58 4.85 9.47
CA ILE A 74 -3.08 5.67 10.60
C ILE A 74 -2.16 6.88 10.80
N PHE A 75 -0.85 6.66 10.84
CA PHE A 75 0.14 7.72 11.01
C PHE A 75 0.23 8.60 9.76
N GLY A 76 0.16 8.00 8.57
CA GLY A 76 0.16 8.75 7.31
C GLY A 76 -1.00 9.74 7.19
N ALA A 77 -2.20 9.36 7.63
CA ALA A 77 -3.38 10.23 7.66
C ALA A 77 -3.24 11.33 8.73
N ILE A 78 -2.82 10.98 9.95
CA ILE A 78 -2.61 11.96 11.02
C ILE A 78 -1.59 13.04 10.59
N ILE A 79 -0.47 12.63 9.98
CA ILE A 79 0.60 13.54 9.58
C ILE A 79 0.13 14.49 8.45
N SER A 80 -0.60 13.98 7.46
CA SER A 80 -1.09 14.79 6.35
C SER A 80 -2.18 15.76 6.77
N ASP A 81 -3.13 15.32 7.59
CA ASP A 81 -4.30 16.13 7.97
C ASP A 81 -3.95 17.17 9.05
N SER A 82 -2.88 16.96 9.84
CA SER A 82 -2.52 17.88 10.94
C SER A 82 -1.37 18.83 10.64
N TYR A 83 -0.33 18.37 9.92
CA TYR A 83 0.95 19.08 9.90
C TYR A 83 1.45 19.36 8.49
N LEU A 84 1.59 18.34 7.66
CA LEU A 84 2.37 18.44 6.41
C LEU A 84 1.50 18.74 5.19
N GLY A 85 0.21 18.37 5.21
CA GLY A 85 -0.63 18.33 4.02
C GLY A 85 -0.34 17.12 3.15
N LYS A 86 -1.35 16.70 2.38
CA LYS A 86 -1.31 15.45 1.59
C LYS A 86 -0.11 15.39 0.63
N PHE A 87 0.17 16.48 -0.10
CA PHE A 87 1.28 16.52 -1.06
C PHE A 87 2.65 16.23 -0.43
N ARG A 88 2.96 16.92 0.69
CA ARG A 88 4.26 16.75 1.36
C ARG A 88 4.37 15.38 2.05
N THR A 89 3.28 14.90 2.65
CA THR A 89 3.24 13.56 3.24
C THR A 89 3.50 12.47 2.20
N ILE A 90 2.83 12.55 1.03
CA ILE A 90 3.08 11.62 -0.08
C ILE A 90 4.55 11.70 -0.52
N LEU A 91 5.09 12.90 -0.70
CA LEU A 91 6.47 13.12 -1.14
C LEU A 91 7.50 12.48 -0.18
N TYR A 92 7.43 12.78 1.11
CA TYR A 92 8.41 12.28 2.08
C TYR A 92 8.32 10.76 2.26
N LEU A 93 7.11 10.21 2.30
CA LEU A 93 6.93 8.77 2.44
C LEU A 93 7.29 8.02 1.16
N ALA A 94 7.09 8.62 -0.03
CA ALA A 94 7.53 8.04 -1.29
C ALA A 94 9.06 8.00 -1.41
N MET A 95 9.77 8.99 -0.84
CA MET A 95 11.23 8.92 -0.72
C MET A 95 11.68 7.79 0.21
N ILE A 96 11.02 7.62 1.37
CA ILE A 96 11.30 6.50 2.29
C ILE A 96 11.04 5.15 1.59
N TYR A 97 9.95 5.05 0.84
CA TYR A 97 9.64 3.88 0.02
C TYR A 97 10.76 3.61 -0.99
N ALA A 98 11.13 4.61 -1.80
CA ALA A 98 12.18 4.46 -2.80
C ALA A 98 13.51 3.99 -2.19
N VAL A 99 13.92 4.53 -1.03
CA VAL A 99 15.10 4.06 -0.29
C VAL A 99 14.95 2.60 0.12
N GLY A 100 13.78 2.20 0.64
CA GLY A 100 13.50 0.81 0.97
C GLY A 100 13.61 -0.13 -0.24
N CYS A 101 13.10 0.27 -1.40
CA CYS A 101 13.23 -0.50 -2.65
C CYS A 101 14.69 -0.63 -3.09
N VAL A 102 15.48 0.45 -2.98
CA VAL A 102 16.91 0.42 -3.30
C VAL A 102 17.65 -0.55 -2.38
N LEU A 103 17.38 -0.51 -1.07
CA LEU A 103 17.99 -1.43 -0.11
C LEU A 103 17.64 -2.88 -0.40
N LEU A 104 16.37 -3.18 -0.71
CA LEU A 104 15.91 -4.53 -1.05
C LEU A 104 16.51 -5.03 -2.39
N SER A 105 16.70 -4.12 -3.35
CA SER A 105 17.34 -4.46 -4.63
C SER A 105 18.83 -4.75 -4.45
N ILE A 106 19.53 -3.94 -3.65
CA ILE A 106 20.96 -4.13 -3.36
C ILE A 106 21.19 -5.40 -2.54
N SER A 107 20.33 -5.69 -1.55
CA SER A 107 20.43 -6.92 -0.75
C SER A 107 20.15 -8.19 -1.54
N SER A 108 19.67 -8.07 -2.78
CA SER A 108 19.42 -9.19 -3.67
C SER A 108 20.57 -9.44 -4.66
N ILE A 109 21.67 -8.69 -4.58
CA ILE A 109 22.87 -8.86 -5.42
C ILE A 109 23.82 -9.85 -4.74
N GLY A 110 23.77 -11.12 -5.17
CA GLY A 110 24.52 -12.25 -4.58
C GLY A 110 26.00 -12.00 -4.25
N PRO A 111 26.81 -11.41 -5.16
CA PRO A 111 28.24 -11.20 -4.92
C PRO A 111 28.61 -10.17 -3.85
N LEU A 112 27.65 -9.41 -3.32
CA LEU A 112 27.93 -8.43 -2.27
C LEU A 112 28.02 -9.15 -0.93
N HIS A 113 29.21 -9.20 -0.31
CA HIS A 113 29.44 -9.73 1.04
C HIS A 113 28.84 -8.82 2.14
N LEU A 114 27.56 -8.46 2.00
CA LEU A 114 26.79 -7.62 2.90
C LEU A 114 25.89 -8.48 3.80
N PRO A 115 25.42 -7.97 4.94
CA PRO A 115 24.44 -8.67 5.77
C PRO A 115 23.06 -8.60 5.09
N MET A 116 22.86 -9.42 4.05
CA MET A 116 21.71 -9.37 3.15
C MET A 116 20.37 -9.45 3.88
N ALA A 117 20.26 -10.35 4.87
CA ALA A 117 19.05 -10.49 5.68
C ALA A 117 18.71 -9.19 6.42
N ALA A 118 19.68 -8.56 7.08
CA ALA A 118 19.47 -7.30 7.80
C ALA A 118 19.08 -6.14 6.85
N LEU A 119 19.75 -6.03 5.69
CA LEU A 119 19.41 -5.02 4.68
C LEU A 119 18.01 -5.25 4.11
N SER A 120 17.63 -6.49 3.83
CA SER A 120 16.30 -6.85 3.33
C SER A 120 15.22 -6.56 4.36
N THR A 121 15.42 -6.91 5.63
CA THR A 121 14.47 -6.58 6.71
C THR A 121 14.32 -5.07 6.88
N LEU A 122 15.42 -4.31 6.87
CA LEU A 122 15.39 -2.85 6.92
C LEU A 122 14.66 -2.27 5.70
N GLY A 123 14.95 -2.79 4.50
CA GLY A 123 14.29 -2.40 3.25
C GLY A 123 12.78 -2.62 3.33
N LEU A 124 12.33 -3.82 3.73
CA LEU A 124 10.92 -4.14 3.91
C LEU A 124 10.24 -3.24 4.94
N PHE A 125 10.90 -2.93 6.05
CA PHE A 125 10.38 -2.02 7.06
C PHE A 125 10.17 -0.61 6.51
N LEU A 126 11.14 -0.07 5.77
CA LEU A 126 11.02 1.25 5.13
C LEU A 126 9.95 1.26 4.04
N ILE A 127 9.86 0.19 3.24
CA ILE A 127 8.78 0.03 2.25
C ILE A 127 7.42 0.03 2.95
N ALA A 128 7.27 -0.69 4.07
CA ALA A 128 6.02 -0.75 4.83
C ALA A 128 5.58 0.63 5.35
N ILE A 129 6.52 1.43 5.87
CA ILE A 129 6.26 2.83 6.26
C ILE A 129 5.83 3.66 5.05
N GLY A 130 6.59 3.56 3.95
CA GLY A 130 6.37 4.29 2.72
C GLY A 130 4.99 4.04 2.12
N THR A 131 4.74 2.82 1.64
CA THR A 131 3.44 2.47 1.04
C THR A 131 2.28 2.66 2.03
N GLY A 132 2.46 2.26 3.30
CA GLY A 132 1.43 2.36 4.32
C GLY A 132 0.97 3.79 4.54
N GLY A 133 1.90 4.73 4.76
CA GLY A 133 1.51 6.11 4.99
C GLY A 133 1.05 6.87 3.73
N ILE A 134 1.39 6.40 2.52
CA ILE A 134 0.93 6.98 1.25
C ILE A 134 -0.54 6.63 0.97
N LYS A 135 -0.98 5.39 1.29
CA LYS A 135 -2.32 4.85 1.01
C LYS A 135 -3.50 5.79 1.31
N PRO A 136 -3.63 6.40 2.51
CA PRO A 136 -4.80 7.26 2.81
C PRO A 136 -4.76 8.60 2.07
N ASN A 137 -3.61 8.97 1.51
CA ASN A 137 -3.35 10.32 1.02
C ASN A 137 -3.52 10.47 -0.49
N VAL A 138 -3.14 9.48 -1.30
CA VAL A 138 -3.11 9.63 -2.78
C VAL A 138 -4.52 9.74 -3.36
N ALA A 139 -5.44 8.85 -2.97
CA ALA A 139 -6.81 8.88 -3.45
C ALA A 139 -7.52 10.20 -3.04
N ALA A 140 -7.33 10.62 -1.79
CA ALA A 140 -7.88 11.88 -1.29
C ALA A 140 -7.26 13.11 -1.99
N PHE A 141 -5.95 13.09 -2.25
CA PHE A 141 -5.27 14.15 -3.01
C PHE A 141 -5.73 14.22 -4.47
N GLY A 142 -6.01 13.08 -5.10
CA GLY A 142 -6.64 13.00 -6.42
C GLY A 142 -8.05 13.59 -6.43
N GLY A 143 -8.86 13.27 -5.42
CA GLY A 143 -10.19 13.85 -5.24
C GLY A 143 -10.17 15.37 -5.05
N ASP A 144 -9.16 15.88 -4.34
CA ASP A 144 -8.96 17.32 -4.11
C ASP A 144 -8.70 18.15 -5.40
N GLN A 145 -8.43 17.48 -6.54
CA GLN A 145 -8.22 18.16 -7.82
C GLN A 145 -9.53 18.67 -8.44
N PHE A 146 -10.68 18.14 -8.02
CA PHE A 146 -12.00 18.47 -8.52
C PHE A 146 -12.69 19.54 -7.66
N VAL A 147 -13.45 20.42 -8.31
CA VAL A 147 -14.28 21.42 -7.62
C VAL A 147 -15.71 20.89 -7.54
N LEU A 148 -16.19 20.65 -6.31
CA LEU A 148 -17.56 20.21 -6.06
C LEU A 148 -18.48 21.42 -5.81
N PRO A 149 -19.75 21.38 -6.25
CA PRO A 149 -20.43 20.24 -6.92
C PRO A 149 -20.21 20.17 -8.44
N ASP A 150 -19.59 21.19 -9.06
CA ASP A 150 -19.51 21.35 -10.53
C ASP A 150 -18.83 20.19 -11.30
N GLN A 151 -17.96 19.41 -10.65
CA GLN A 151 -17.19 18.32 -11.26
C GLN A 151 -17.48 16.92 -10.67
N GLU A 152 -18.63 16.71 -10.02
CA GLU A 152 -18.97 15.42 -9.38
C GLU A 152 -18.90 14.23 -10.34
N SER A 153 -19.49 14.34 -11.53
CA SER A 153 -19.43 13.29 -12.56
C SER A 153 -17.98 12.97 -13.00
N GLN A 154 -17.12 13.99 -13.09
CA GLN A 154 -15.72 13.82 -13.47
C GLN A 154 -14.91 13.15 -12.34
N LEU A 155 -15.24 13.46 -11.09
CA LEU A 155 -14.65 12.82 -9.91
C LEU A 155 -14.98 11.32 -9.87
N MET A 156 -16.21 10.93 -10.22
CA MET A 156 -16.57 9.50 -10.32
C MET A 156 -15.78 8.79 -11.42
N THR A 157 -15.63 9.42 -12.60
CA THR A 157 -14.78 8.88 -13.68
C THR A 157 -13.32 8.76 -13.26
N PHE A 158 -12.80 9.71 -12.46
CA PHE A 158 -11.47 9.59 -11.87
C PHE A 158 -11.33 8.33 -11.02
N PHE A 159 -12.25 8.06 -10.10
CA PHE A 159 -12.17 6.88 -9.25
C PHE A 159 -12.28 5.58 -10.05
N SER A 160 -13.02 5.54 -11.16
CA SER A 160 -13.03 4.39 -12.08
C SER A 160 -11.65 4.16 -12.71
N TRP A 161 -10.99 5.21 -13.21
CA TRP A 161 -9.63 5.10 -13.77
C TRP A 161 -8.59 4.77 -12.70
N PHE A 162 -8.75 5.31 -11.50
CA PHE A 162 -7.90 5.00 -10.35
C PHE A 162 -7.99 3.50 -10.01
N TYR A 163 -9.21 2.96 -9.90
CA TYR A 163 -9.45 1.54 -9.69
C TYR A 163 -8.88 0.67 -10.81
N PHE A 164 -9.07 1.07 -12.06
CA PHE A 164 -8.46 0.38 -13.21
C PHE A 164 -6.93 0.35 -13.10
N SER A 165 -6.30 1.47 -12.74
CA SER A 165 -4.83 1.55 -12.62
C SER A 165 -4.27 0.64 -11.54
N ILE A 166 -4.97 0.48 -10.41
CA ILE A 166 -4.60 -0.46 -9.34
C ILE A 166 -4.61 -1.89 -9.86
N ASN A 167 -5.69 -2.30 -10.52
CA ASN A 167 -5.84 -3.65 -11.03
C ASN A 167 -4.86 -3.94 -12.16
N ALA A 168 -4.66 -2.99 -13.09
CA ALA A 168 -3.68 -3.11 -14.16
C ALA A 168 -2.25 -3.23 -13.60
N GLY A 169 -1.88 -2.38 -12.64
CA GLY A 169 -0.57 -2.43 -11.99
C GLY A 169 -0.34 -3.79 -11.31
N SER A 170 -1.31 -4.23 -10.50
CA SER A 170 -1.26 -5.52 -9.79
C SER A 170 -1.15 -6.71 -10.74
N LEU A 171 -1.99 -6.77 -11.77
CA LEU A 171 -2.02 -7.87 -12.74
C LEU A 171 -0.69 -7.97 -13.49
N ILE A 172 -0.22 -6.85 -14.06
CA ILE A 172 0.99 -6.83 -14.85
C ILE A 172 2.19 -7.17 -13.96
N SER A 173 2.30 -6.60 -12.76
CA SER A 173 3.44 -6.86 -11.89
C SER A 173 3.49 -8.29 -11.37
N THR A 174 2.33 -8.88 -11.04
CA THR A 174 2.23 -10.25 -10.52
C THR A 174 2.61 -11.27 -11.57
N PHE A 175 2.40 -10.97 -12.86
CA PHE A 175 2.85 -11.83 -13.96
C PHE A 175 4.30 -11.55 -14.35
N LEU A 176 4.65 -10.28 -14.57
CA LEU A 176 5.95 -9.89 -15.13
C LEU A 176 7.10 -10.09 -14.15
N THR A 177 6.90 -9.83 -12.85
CA THR A 177 8.00 -9.89 -11.87
C THR A 177 8.54 -11.31 -11.65
N PRO A 178 7.69 -12.35 -11.50
CA PRO A 178 8.16 -13.74 -11.46
C PRO A 178 8.85 -14.18 -12.76
N VAL A 179 8.34 -13.78 -13.93
CA VAL A 179 8.96 -14.07 -15.24
C VAL A 179 10.35 -13.44 -15.34
N LEU A 180 10.50 -12.17 -14.94
CA LEU A 180 11.80 -11.49 -14.91
C LEU A 180 12.79 -12.17 -13.96
N ARG A 181 12.30 -12.77 -12.87
CA ARG A 181 13.12 -13.53 -11.92
C ARG A 181 13.59 -14.85 -12.53
N SER A 182 12.73 -15.61 -13.22
CA SER A 182 13.03 -16.96 -13.72
C SER A 182 13.80 -16.99 -15.03
N ASP A 183 13.49 -16.06 -15.94
CA ASP A 183 13.94 -16.13 -17.34
C ASP A 183 15.27 -15.40 -17.55
N VAL A 184 15.65 -14.53 -16.61
CA VAL A 184 16.90 -13.75 -16.68
C VAL A 184 17.92 -14.33 -15.70
N HIS A 185 19.12 -14.62 -16.21
CA HIS A 185 20.24 -15.09 -15.40
C HIS A 185 21.14 -13.92 -15.03
N CYS A 186 21.36 -13.75 -13.72
CA CYS A 186 22.19 -12.68 -13.18
C CYS A 186 23.27 -13.26 -12.30
N PHE A 187 24.49 -12.71 -12.40
CA PHE A 187 25.61 -13.08 -11.53
C PHE A 187 26.00 -14.58 -11.55
N GLY A 188 25.67 -15.27 -12.64
CA GLY A 188 25.93 -16.72 -12.79
C GLY A 188 24.90 -17.61 -12.10
N GLU A 189 23.82 -17.04 -11.56
CA GLU A 189 22.69 -17.78 -10.99
C GLU A 189 21.55 -17.92 -11.99
N ASP A 190 20.83 -19.04 -11.88
CA ASP A 190 19.66 -19.39 -12.67
C ASP A 190 18.43 -18.50 -12.41
N SER A 191 18.46 -17.67 -11.36
CA SER A 191 17.39 -16.73 -11.02
C SER A 191 17.93 -15.32 -10.72
N CYS A 192 17.18 -14.29 -11.10
CA CYS A 192 17.59 -12.89 -10.92
C CYS A 192 16.64 -12.08 -10.02
N PHE A 193 16.79 -12.25 -8.71
CA PHE A 193 16.06 -11.44 -7.72
C PHE A 193 16.43 -9.96 -7.78
N SER A 194 17.69 -9.64 -8.07
CA SER A 194 18.16 -8.25 -8.22
C SER A 194 17.37 -7.46 -9.27
N LEU A 195 17.12 -8.05 -10.44
CA LEU A 195 16.32 -7.42 -11.49
C LEU A 195 14.84 -7.37 -11.11
N ALA A 196 14.34 -8.47 -10.54
CA ALA A 196 12.94 -8.60 -10.16
C ALA A 196 12.52 -7.62 -9.05
N PHE A 197 13.42 -7.23 -8.14
CA PHE A 197 13.18 -6.11 -7.21
C PHE A 197 13.63 -4.75 -7.78
N GLY A 198 14.67 -4.73 -8.60
CA GLY A 198 15.24 -3.52 -9.19
C GLY A 198 14.31 -2.80 -10.15
N ILE A 199 13.57 -3.51 -11.00
CA ILE A 199 12.60 -2.91 -11.94
C ILE A 199 11.43 -2.25 -11.18
N PRO A 200 10.72 -2.94 -10.27
CA PRO A 200 9.80 -2.31 -9.32
C PRO A 200 10.37 -1.08 -8.61
N GLY A 201 11.58 -1.18 -8.07
CA GLY A 201 12.25 -0.07 -7.38
C GLY A 201 12.53 1.13 -8.29
N ALA A 202 13.01 0.89 -9.51
CA ALA A 202 13.24 1.94 -10.49
C ALA A 202 11.91 2.62 -10.91
N LEU A 203 10.85 1.84 -11.12
CA LEU A 203 9.52 2.38 -11.40
C LEU A 203 9.00 3.24 -10.24
N MET A 204 9.27 2.86 -8.99
CA MET A 204 8.91 3.68 -7.83
C MET A 204 9.66 5.03 -7.81
N ILE A 205 10.95 5.03 -8.17
CA ILE A 205 11.74 6.28 -8.30
C ILE A 205 11.20 7.15 -9.44
N VAL A 206 10.87 6.55 -10.60
CA VAL A 206 10.26 7.26 -11.72
C VAL A 206 8.91 7.86 -11.32
N SER A 207 8.09 7.09 -10.58
CA SER A 207 6.82 7.54 -10.03
C SER A 207 6.98 8.81 -9.17
N LEU A 208 7.94 8.79 -8.25
CA LEU A 208 8.30 9.93 -7.40
C LEU A 208 8.72 11.16 -8.22
N VAL A 209 9.57 10.98 -9.24
CA VAL A 209 10.01 12.08 -10.12
C VAL A 209 8.82 12.68 -10.88
N ILE A 210 7.95 11.83 -11.44
CA ILE A 210 6.73 12.25 -12.15
C ILE A 210 5.81 13.03 -11.22
N PHE A 211 5.63 12.57 -9.97
CA PHE A 211 4.82 13.26 -8.97
C PHE A 211 5.38 14.65 -8.63
N VAL A 212 6.70 14.79 -8.48
CA VAL A 212 7.34 16.09 -8.21
C VAL A 212 7.21 17.04 -9.42
N ILE A 213 7.42 16.55 -10.64
CA ILE A 213 7.25 17.35 -11.87
C ILE A 213 5.81 17.82 -12.01
N GLY A 214 4.83 17.01 -11.60
CA GLY A 214 3.41 17.36 -11.60
C GLY A 214 3.01 18.47 -10.63
N LYS A 215 3.88 18.88 -9.69
CA LYS A 215 3.59 19.87 -8.65
C LYS A 215 2.90 21.15 -9.13
N PRO A 216 3.30 21.81 -10.24
CA PRO A 216 2.65 23.04 -10.71
C PRO A 216 1.19 22.84 -11.15
N LEU A 217 0.77 21.60 -11.42
CA LEU A 217 -0.58 21.26 -11.86
C LEU A 217 -1.53 20.97 -10.69
N TYR A 218 -1.00 20.73 -9.49
CA TYR A 218 -1.80 20.27 -8.36
C TYR A 218 -2.52 21.41 -7.62
N LYS A 219 -3.78 21.17 -7.28
CA LYS A 219 -4.48 21.91 -6.24
C LYS A 219 -4.08 21.35 -4.89
N ILE A 220 -3.29 22.11 -4.12
CA ILE A 220 -2.80 21.71 -2.80
C ILE A 220 -3.64 22.42 -1.74
N LYS A 221 -4.49 21.65 -1.04
CA LYS A 221 -5.26 22.16 0.09
C LYS A 221 -4.40 22.27 1.34
N VAL A 222 -4.66 23.30 2.13
CA VAL A 222 -4.07 23.44 3.47
C VAL A 222 -4.71 22.43 4.43
N PRO A 223 -3.96 21.88 5.40
CA PRO A 223 -4.52 21.01 6.42
C PRO A 223 -5.50 21.79 7.30
N THR A 224 -6.72 21.30 7.46
CA THR A 224 -7.80 22.06 8.12
C THR A 224 -8.24 21.55 9.48
N GLU A 225 -8.07 20.27 9.85
CA GLU A 225 -8.31 19.76 11.23
C GLU A 225 -8.05 18.24 11.33
N ASN A 226 -7.72 17.74 12.53
CA ASN A 226 -7.50 16.31 12.79
C ASN A 226 -8.67 15.68 13.56
N VAL A 227 -9.60 15.11 12.80
CA VAL A 227 -10.79 14.41 13.32
C VAL A 227 -10.41 13.26 14.27
N MET A 228 -9.30 12.57 14.05
CA MET A 228 -8.88 11.45 14.89
C MET A 228 -8.50 11.89 16.31
N VAL A 229 -7.86 13.06 16.45
CA VAL A 229 -7.54 13.66 17.75
C VAL A 229 -8.81 14.06 18.49
N ASP A 230 -9.80 14.59 17.78
CA ASP A 230 -11.06 15.00 18.38
C ASP A 230 -11.90 13.80 18.82
N VAL A 231 -11.95 12.73 18.01
CA VAL A 231 -12.61 11.46 18.38
C VAL A 231 -11.95 10.85 19.61
N THR A 232 -10.62 10.76 19.65
CA THR A 232 -9.90 10.18 20.80
C THR A 232 -10.12 11.00 22.08
N LYS A 233 -10.00 12.33 22.02
CA LYS A 233 -10.26 13.23 23.16
C LYS A 233 -11.72 13.17 23.62
N CYS A 234 -12.67 13.06 22.70
CA CYS A 234 -14.10 12.93 23.00
C CYS A 234 -14.39 11.61 23.73
N ILE A 235 -13.88 10.49 23.23
CA ILE A 235 -14.03 9.17 23.85
C ILE A 235 -13.37 9.13 25.23
N SER A 236 -12.12 9.60 25.36
CA SER A 236 -11.41 9.64 26.65
C SER A 236 -12.15 10.51 27.68
N TYR A 237 -12.70 11.64 27.25
CA TYR A 237 -13.50 12.50 28.12
C TYR A 237 -14.81 11.82 28.56
N ALA A 238 -15.54 11.19 27.63
CA ALA A 238 -16.76 10.45 27.93
C ALA A 238 -16.52 9.36 28.97
N ILE A 239 -15.46 8.55 28.80
CA ILE A 239 -15.08 7.49 29.74
C ILE A 239 -14.71 8.07 31.10
N SER A 240 -13.87 9.12 31.14
CA SER A 240 -13.49 9.75 32.40
C SER A 240 -14.69 10.33 33.16
N LYS A 241 -15.67 10.91 32.45
CA LYS A 241 -16.88 11.46 33.05
C LYS A 241 -17.87 10.38 33.49
N LYS A 242 -18.01 9.30 32.72
CA LYS A 242 -18.82 8.14 33.11
C LYS A 242 -18.36 7.54 34.44
N ILE A 243 -17.04 7.41 34.64
CA ILE A 243 -16.47 6.85 35.87
C ILE A 243 -16.69 7.77 37.08
N LYS A 244 -16.69 9.09 36.87
CA LYS A 244 -16.79 10.09 37.95
C LYS A 244 -18.22 10.53 38.26
N SER A 245 -19.16 10.31 37.35
CA SER A 245 -20.54 10.78 37.48
C SER A 245 -21.44 9.70 38.06
N SER A 246 -22.31 10.10 38.99
CA SER A 246 -23.40 9.24 39.49
C SER A 246 -24.67 9.34 38.64
N GLU A 247 -24.70 10.25 37.66
CA GLU A 247 -25.85 10.41 36.74
C GLU A 247 -25.84 9.28 35.70
N GLN A 248 -26.98 8.63 35.48
CA GLN A 248 -27.13 7.57 34.49
C GLN A 248 -27.64 8.12 33.16
N LYS A 249 -26.79 8.13 32.13
CA LYS A 249 -27.17 8.46 30.75
C LYS A 249 -27.58 7.21 29.97
N THR A 250 -28.34 7.37 28.90
CA THR A 250 -28.81 6.26 28.04
C THR A 250 -27.65 5.61 27.28
N HIS A 251 -26.71 6.41 26.77
CA HIS A 251 -25.48 5.92 26.18
C HIS A 251 -24.24 6.52 26.88
N TRP A 252 -23.16 5.75 27.01
CA TRP A 252 -21.95 6.17 27.72
C TRP A 252 -21.15 7.28 27.02
N LEU A 253 -21.42 7.54 25.74
CA LEU A 253 -20.84 8.67 25.02
C LEU A 253 -21.56 10.00 25.29
N ASP A 254 -22.77 9.97 25.86
CA ASP A 254 -23.59 11.17 26.07
C ASP A 254 -22.97 12.11 27.11
N TYR A 255 -22.10 11.58 27.98
CA TYR A 255 -21.32 12.38 28.92
C TYR A 255 -20.37 13.37 28.23
N ALA A 256 -20.05 13.19 26.94
CA ALA A 256 -19.23 14.11 26.17
C ALA A 256 -20.03 15.20 25.41
N GLU A 257 -21.36 15.07 25.29
CA GLU A 257 -22.20 16.03 24.54
C GLU A 257 -22.05 17.47 25.01
N PRO A 258 -21.97 17.78 26.34
CA PRO A 258 -21.83 19.17 26.80
C PRO A 258 -20.54 19.85 26.35
N LYS A 259 -19.48 19.09 26.04
CA LYS A 259 -18.15 19.63 25.69
C LYS A 259 -17.87 19.58 24.18
N TYR A 260 -18.34 18.54 23.51
CA TYR A 260 -17.97 18.26 22.11
C TYR A 260 -19.14 18.37 21.13
N GLY A 261 -20.35 18.69 21.62
CA GLY A 261 -21.55 18.81 20.80
C GLY A 261 -22.20 17.47 20.48
N SER A 262 -23.50 17.51 20.17
CA SER A 262 -24.29 16.32 19.86
C SER A 262 -23.94 15.71 18.51
N GLU A 263 -23.56 16.52 17.52
CA GLU A 263 -23.19 16.05 16.18
C GLU A 263 -21.97 15.12 16.21
N LEU A 264 -20.85 15.57 16.79
CA LEU A 264 -19.64 14.76 16.88
C LEU A 264 -19.88 13.49 17.70
N VAL A 265 -20.59 13.59 18.83
CA VAL A 265 -20.92 12.42 19.67
C VAL A 265 -21.77 11.41 18.90
N ASN A 266 -22.77 11.86 18.14
CA ASN A 266 -23.61 10.97 17.33
C ASN A 266 -22.82 10.34 16.18
N ASN A 267 -21.93 11.08 15.52
CA ASN A 267 -21.04 10.54 14.50
C ASN A 267 -20.11 9.45 15.07
N ILE A 268 -19.59 9.64 16.29
CA ILE A 268 -18.78 8.63 16.98
C ILE A 268 -19.63 7.38 17.31
N LYS A 269 -20.87 7.56 17.82
CA LYS A 269 -21.78 6.42 18.08
C LYS A 269 -22.03 5.61 16.81
N VAL A 270 -22.29 6.26 15.68
CA VAL A 270 -22.49 5.59 14.39
C VAL A 270 -21.21 4.88 13.96
N THR A 271 -20.05 5.54 14.07
CA THR A 271 -18.74 4.96 13.73
C THR A 271 -18.46 3.69 14.54
N LEU A 272 -18.73 3.70 15.85
CA LEU A 272 -18.57 2.51 16.70
C LEU A 272 -19.49 1.36 16.27
N LYS A 273 -20.72 1.65 15.83
CA LYS A 273 -21.63 0.63 15.27
C LYS A 273 -21.06 0.04 13.98
N VAL A 274 -20.49 0.87 13.10
CA VAL A 274 -19.82 0.41 11.87
C VAL A 274 -18.62 -0.47 12.19
N LEU A 275 -17.84 -0.16 13.24
CA LEU A 275 -16.73 -1.02 13.66
C LEU A 275 -17.18 -2.43 14.08
N VAL A 276 -18.38 -2.56 14.67
CA VAL A 276 -18.95 -3.89 14.99
C VAL A 276 -19.23 -4.69 13.70
N LEU A 277 -19.69 -4.03 12.63
CA LEU A 277 -19.87 -4.69 11.33
C LEU A 277 -18.55 -5.19 10.73
N TYR A 278 -17.41 -4.65 11.17
CA TYR A 278 -16.08 -5.02 10.66
C TYR A 278 -15.43 -6.17 11.43
N LEU A 279 -16.02 -6.66 12.52
CA LEU A 279 -15.49 -7.79 13.31
C LEU A 279 -15.20 -9.07 12.50
N PRO A 280 -15.96 -9.43 11.45
CA PRO A 280 -15.64 -10.59 10.62
C PRO A 280 -14.49 -10.36 9.62
N LEU A 281 -14.15 -9.11 9.30
CA LEU A 281 -13.16 -8.79 8.26
C LEU A 281 -11.75 -9.35 8.55
N PRO A 282 -11.22 -9.33 9.78
CA PRO A 282 -9.93 -9.95 10.07
C PRO A 282 -9.86 -11.43 9.66
N ILE A 283 -10.95 -12.19 9.78
CA ILE A 283 -10.99 -13.60 9.36
C ILE A 283 -10.84 -13.71 7.84
N PHE A 284 -11.57 -12.86 7.10
CA PHE A 284 -11.43 -12.78 5.65
C PHE A 284 -9.99 -12.46 5.23
N TRP A 285 -9.38 -11.42 5.82
CA TRP A 285 -8.01 -11.01 5.46
C TRP A 285 -6.96 -12.04 5.86
N THR A 286 -7.16 -12.74 6.97
CA THR A 286 -6.28 -13.85 7.40
C THR A 286 -6.20 -14.95 6.34
N LEU A 287 -7.30 -15.24 5.64
CA LEU A 287 -7.35 -16.20 4.54
C LEU A 287 -6.86 -15.59 3.23
N TYR A 288 -7.33 -14.39 2.89
CA TYR A 288 -7.01 -13.73 1.62
C TYR A 288 -5.51 -13.49 1.45
N ASP A 289 -4.81 -13.03 2.49
CA ASP A 289 -3.38 -12.73 2.38
C ASP A 289 -2.49 -13.98 2.35
N GLN A 290 -3.03 -15.19 2.59
CA GLN A 290 -2.28 -16.45 2.39
C GLN A 290 -1.88 -16.69 0.93
N GLN A 291 -2.54 -16.03 -0.02
CA GLN A 291 -2.22 -16.16 -1.44
C GLN A 291 -0.77 -15.80 -1.78
N GLY A 292 -0.14 -14.92 -1.00
CA GLY A 292 1.27 -14.54 -1.18
C GLY A 292 2.26 -15.26 -0.26
N SER A 293 1.81 -16.24 0.52
CA SER A 293 2.68 -17.10 1.33
C SER A 293 2.32 -18.59 1.16
N GLY A 294 1.34 -19.09 1.92
CA GLY A 294 1.01 -20.52 1.96
C GLY A 294 0.64 -21.08 0.59
N TRP A 295 -0.14 -20.33 -0.20
CA TRP A 295 -0.52 -20.77 -1.55
C TRP A 295 0.64 -20.69 -2.53
N THR A 296 1.58 -19.76 -2.32
CA THR A 296 2.81 -19.67 -3.13
C THR A 296 3.70 -20.89 -2.90
N PHE A 297 3.92 -21.29 -1.63
CA PHE A 297 4.67 -22.52 -1.34
C PHE A 297 3.98 -23.77 -1.87
N GLN A 298 2.65 -23.82 -1.81
CA GLN A 298 1.89 -24.90 -2.44
C GLN A 298 2.11 -24.93 -3.95
N ALA A 299 2.02 -23.78 -4.63
CA ALA A 299 2.17 -23.67 -6.08
C ALA A 299 3.55 -24.12 -6.57
N VAL A 300 4.63 -23.79 -5.84
CA VAL A 300 6.00 -24.23 -6.15
C VAL A 300 6.14 -25.77 -6.13
N ARG A 301 5.28 -26.47 -5.39
CA ARG A 301 5.27 -27.95 -5.30
C ARG A 301 4.30 -28.61 -6.27
N MET A 302 3.47 -27.83 -6.96
CA MET A 302 2.47 -28.35 -7.90
C MET A 302 3.06 -28.51 -9.30
N ASP A 303 2.39 -29.34 -10.11
CA ASP A 303 2.70 -29.39 -11.53
C ASP A 303 2.23 -28.09 -12.21
N GLY A 304 3.17 -27.30 -12.72
CA GLY A 304 2.92 -26.09 -13.48
C GLY A 304 2.54 -26.35 -14.94
N ASP A 305 2.36 -27.60 -15.34
CA ASP A 305 2.00 -27.99 -16.70
C ASP A 305 0.56 -27.61 -17.05
N ILE A 306 0.39 -26.69 -18.01
CA ILE A 306 -0.89 -26.32 -18.62
C ILE A 306 -0.92 -26.86 -20.07
N GLY A 307 -0.74 -28.17 -20.23
CA GLY A 307 -0.96 -28.89 -21.48
C GLY A 307 0.10 -28.62 -22.54
N LYS A 308 -0.23 -27.84 -23.59
CA LYS A 308 0.74 -27.48 -24.66
C LYS A 308 1.44 -26.14 -24.39
N ILE A 309 1.05 -25.45 -23.33
CA ILE A 309 1.60 -24.17 -22.91
C ILE A 309 2.45 -24.49 -21.69
N THR A 310 3.61 -25.08 -21.91
CA THR A 310 4.46 -25.55 -20.81
C THR A 310 5.87 -25.00 -21.01
N GLN A 311 6.25 -24.16 -20.06
CA GLN A 311 7.62 -23.72 -19.80
C GLN A 311 7.99 -24.08 -18.35
N ALA A 312 7.49 -25.22 -17.85
CA ALA A 312 7.56 -25.60 -16.44
C ALA A 312 8.73 -26.55 -16.11
N ASP A 313 9.33 -27.23 -17.09
CA ASP A 313 10.46 -28.14 -16.81
C ASP A 313 11.72 -27.38 -16.37
N GLU A 314 11.96 -26.15 -16.86
CA GLU A 314 13.08 -25.31 -16.43
C GLU A 314 12.84 -24.64 -15.06
N ILE A 315 11.60 -24.28 -14.71
CA ILE A 315 11.27 -23.67 -13.41
C ILE A 315 11.36 -24.72 -12.28
N ARG A 316 10.90 -25.97 -12.53
CA ARG A 316 10.92 -27.06 -11.53
C ARG A 316 12.35 -27.48 -11.13
N GLN A 317 13.31 -27.48 -12.06
CA GLN A 317 14.71 -27.80 -11.73
C GLN A 317 15.42 -26.67 -10.96
N ARG A 318 14.95 -25.41 -11.08
CA ARG A 318 15.52 -24.23 -10.43
C ARG A 318 14.96 -23.93 -9.04
N GLU A 319 13.78 -24.45 -8.72
CA GLU A 319 13.12 -24.27 -7.42
C GLU A 319 13.26 -25.48 -6.48
N ALA A 320 13.96 -26.54 -6.89
CA ALA A 320 14.36 -27.58 -5.96
C ALA A 320 15.41 -27.00 -4.99
N PRO A 321 15.28 -27.17 -3.66
CA PRO A 321 16.36 -26.82 -2.75
C PRO A 321 17.59 -27.58 -3.21
N SER A 322 18.73 -26.90 -3.39
CA SER A 322 19.97 -27.59 -3.71
C SER A 322 20.23 -28.58 -2.57
N THR A 323 19.93 -29.84 -2.79
CA THR A 323 20.63 -30.94 -2.14
C THR A 323 22.03 -30.94 -2.74
N ALA A 324 22.80 -29.89 -2.43
CA ALA A 324 24.24 -29.98 -2.40
C ALA A 324 24.51 -31.11 -1.43
N ILE A 325 24.91 -32.24 -2.02
CA ILE A 325 25.45 -33.40 -1.32
C ILE A 325 26.42 -32.85 -0.28
N ILE A 326 26.00 -32.88 0.99
CA ILE A 326 26.90 -32.66 2.11
C ILE A 326 27.77 -33.92 2.12
N ASP A 327 28.84 -33.89 1.33
CA ASP A 327 29.95 -34.81 1.49
C ASP A 327 30.59 -34.46 2.84
N GLY A 328 30.25 -35.25 3.86
CA GLY A 328 30.67 -35.10 5.25
C GLY A 328 32.14 -35.43 5.48
N SER A 329 33.04 -34.95 4.62
CA SER A 329 34.47 -35.28 4.67
C SER A 329 35.41 -34.09 4.89
N HIS A 330 34.92 -32.85 5.07
CA HIS A 330 35.81 -31.68 5.18
C HIS A 330 35.76 -30.81 6.45
N PHE A 331 35.00 -31.17 7.50
CA PHE A 331 35.12 -30.54 8.82
C PHE A 331 35.75 -31.46 9.86
N ALA A 332 37.02 -31.78 9.63
CA ALA A 332 37.94 -32.23 10.67
C ALA A 332 39.31 -31.60 10.43
N LYS A 333 39.45 -30.33 10.88
CA LYS A 333 40.68 -29.64 11.33
C LYS A 333 40.48 -28.13 11.26
N LEU A 334 40.11 -27.54 12.40
CA LEU A 334 40.83 -26.46 13.12
C LEU A 334 39.94 -25.90 14.23
#